data_AF-A0A0Q0FG42-F1
#
_entry.id   AF-A0A0Q0FG42-F1
#
_cell.length_a   1.000
_cell.length_b   1.000
_cell.length_c   1.000
_cell.angle_alpha   90.00
_cell.angle_beta   90.00
_cell.angle_gamma   90.00
#
_symmetry.space_group_name_H-M   'P 1'
#
loop_
_entity.id
_entity.type
_entity.pdbx_description
1 polymer ?
#
loop_
_entity_poly.entity_id
_entity_poly.type
_entity_poly.pdbx_seq_one_letter_code
_entity_poly.pdbx_strand_id
1 'polypeptide(L)'
;MLALFKSKPLLEQAEQQWLIDTFIWAVEHFDAEFFTKHTQIILPTVEHFPDSVSSIEEMATKVFVRVRDYAGMNAWPIQLVAPQQLQPQVFPHFEFAEHIRGEQSQLIVPPSHTINISFNPNQINQPQDLVASFAGTLATVLIHHVGVLPPGGKDYLPQAADALACFLGFGVMMSNTVYQFKGGCGSCYNPYANREAKLSETHTVFMHALISYFKNDSVSKKHLKPHLRSQFKKAQKEIKALVENSANPLLLAYAPT
;
A
#
# COMPACT_ATOMS: atom_id res chain seq x y z
N MET A 1 -19.83 -11.94 39.98
CA MET A 1 -18.93 -12.17 38.84
C MET A 1 -19.22 -11.10 37.80
N LEU A 2 -18.35 -10.09 37.69
CA LEU A 2 -18.47 -9.08 36.63
C LEU A 2 -18.05 -9.75 35.33
N ALA A 3 -19.01 -10.02 34.45
CA ALA A 3 -18.70 -10.40 33.07
C ALA A 3 -17.92 -9.23 32.46
N LEU A 4 -16.61 -9.40 32.24
CA LEU A 4 -15.83 -8.45 31.47
C LEU A 4 -16.51 -8.32 30.10
N PHE A 5 -17.10 -7.17 29.84
CA PHE A 5 -17.64 -6.83 28.53
C PHE A 5 -16.54 -7.03 27.48
N LYS A 6 -16.69 -8.06 26.63
CA LYS A 6 -15.83 -8.21 25.45
C LYS A 6 -16.10 -7.01 24.56
N SER A 7 -15.07 -6.20 24.31
CA SER A 7 -15.18 -5.08 23.38
C SER A 7 -15.57 -5.61 22.01
N LYS A 8 -16.56 -5.00 21.35
CA LYS A 8 -16.91 -5.30 19.95
C LYS A 8 -15.62 -5.26 19.10
N PRO A 9 -15.36 -6.22 18.21
CA PRO A 9 -14.17 -6.20 17.35
C PRO A 9 -14.17 -4.96 16.43
N LEU A 10 -13.01 -4.59 15.86
CA LEU A 10 -12.93 -3.44 14.96
C LEU A 10 -13.66 -3.68 13.64
N LEU A 11 -13.54 -4.89 13.11
CA LEU A 11 -14.14 -5.39 11.87
C LEU A 11 -14.93 -6.65 12.17
N GLU A 12 -15.83 -7.05 11.28
CA GLU A 12 -16.47 -8.36 11.37
C GLU A 12 -15.45 -9.48 11.14
N GLN A 13 -15.73 -10.67 11.66
CA GLN A 13 -14.76 -11.77 11.61
C GLN A 13 -14.36 -12.14 10.17
N ALA A 14 -15.32 -12.14 9.24
CA ALA A 14 -15.06 -12.44 7.83
C ALA A 14 -14.18 -11.36 7.17
N GLU A 15 -14.38 -10.09 7.51
CA GLU A 15 -13.57 -8.97 7.02
C GLU A 15 -12.13 -9.05 7.54
N GLN A 16 -11.95 -9.38 8.83
CA GLN A 16 -10.63 -9.61 9.43
C GLN A 16 -9.92 -10.78 8.75
N GLN A 17 -10.62 -11.89 8.58
CA GLN A 17 -10.04 -13.08 7.94
C GLN A 17 -9.61 -12.77 6.51
N TRP A 18 -10.42 -12.07 5.72
CA TRP A 18 -10.07 -11.70 4.36
C TRP A 18 -8.80 -10.82 4.29
N LEU A 19 -8.64 -9.87 5.20
CA LEU A 19 -7.41 -9.05 5.27
C LEU A 19 -6.17 -9.88 5.66
N ILE A 20 -6.33 -10.82 6.57
CA ILE A 20 -5.26 -11.74 6.98
C ILE A 20 -4.88 -12.68 5.83
N ASP A 21 -5.86 -13.26 5.14
CA ASP A 21 -5.64 -14.11 3.98
C ASP A 21 -4.98 -13.33 2.84
N THR A 22 -5.36 -12.06 2.65
CA THR A 22 -4.74 -11.17 1.66
C THR A 22 -3.32 -10.82 2.03
N PHE A 23 -3.00 -10.65 3.32
CA PHE A 23 -1.61 -10.51 3.78
C PHE A 23 -0.79 -11.77 3.50
N ILE A 24 -1.35 -12.96 3.79
CA ILE A 24 -0.69 -14.24 3.53
C ILE A 24 -0.41 -14.40 2.02
N TRP A 25 -1.42 -14.14 1.19
CA TRP A 25 -1.27 -14.11 -0.26
C TRP A 25 -0.18 -13.11 -0.71
N ALA A 26 -0.11 -11.93 -0.07
CA ALA A 26 0.93 -10.95 -0.36
C ALA A 26 2.35 -11.48 -0.05
N VAL A 27 2.50 -12.15 1.10
CA VAL A 27 3.74 -12.81 1.52
C VAL A 27 4.14 -13.91 0.53
N GLU A 28 3.21 -14.77 0.13
CA GLU A 28 3.49 -15.93 -0.73
C GLU A 28 3.92 -15.53 -2.15
N HIS A 29 3.40 -14.41 -2.67
CA HIS A 29 3.51 -14.12 -4.10
C HIS A 29 4.27 -12.84 -4.45
N PHE A 30 4.56 -11.98 -3.48
CA PHE A 30 5.14 -10.66 -3.76
C PHE A 30 6.45 -10.44 -3.00
N ASP A 31 7.30 -11.47 -2.92
CA ASP A 31 8.65 -11.39 -2.35
C ASP A 31 8.65 -11.12 -0.83
N ALA A 32 8.38 -12.17 -0.05
CA ALA A 32 8.37 -12.12 1.41
C ALA A 32 9.72 -11.71 2.01
N GLU A 33 10.83 -12.13 1.40
CA GLU A 33 12.16 -11.80 1.89
C GLU A 33 12.41 -10.29 1.81
N PHE A 34 12.08 -9.67 0.66
CA PHE A 34 12.14 -8.23 0.53
C PHE A 34 11.22 -7.53 1.54
N PHE A 35 10.00 -8.04 1.74
CA PHE A 35 9.09 -7.51 2.75
C PHE A 35 9.71 -7.51 4.15
N THR A 36 10.25 -8.64 4.59
CA THR A 36 10.79 -8.81 5.93
C THR A 36 12.04 -7.95 6.14
N LYS A 37 12.98 -7.99 5.20
CA LYS A 37 14.32 -7.40 5.37
C LYS A 37 14.43 -5.94 4.93
N HIS A 38 13.67 -5.53 3.92
CA HIS A 38 13.92 -4.27 3.21
C HIS A 38 12.73 -3.32 3.13
N THR A 39 11.49 -3.81 3.12
CA THR A 39 10.32 -2.93 3.10
C THR A 39 10.29 -2.05 4.35
N GLN A 40 10.20 -0.74 4.13
CA GLN A 40 10.09 0.28 5.17
C GLN A 40 8.63 0.74 5.28
N ILE A 41 8.21 1.22 6.45
CA ILE A 41 6.95 1.94 6.55
C ILE A 41 7.20 3.39 6.19
N ILE A 42 6.67 3.78 5.03
CA ILE A 42 6.90 5.10 4.47
C ILE A 42 6.00 6.10 5.19
N LEU A 43 6.60 7.22 5.61
CA LEU A 43 5.96 8.27 6.39
C LEU A 43 5.88 9.56 5.57
N PRO A 44 4.84 10.39 5.75
CA PRO A 44 4.71 11.68 5.05
C PRO A 44 5.64 12.72 5.71
N THR A 45 6.94 12.51 5.62
CA THR A 45 7.99 13.34 6.25
C THR A 45 9.08 13.66 5.25
N VAL A 46 9.86 14.71 5.55
CA VAL A 46 11.04 15.10 4.75
C VAL A 46 12.13 14.02 4.71
N GLU A 47 12.13 13.07 5.66
CA GLU A 47 13.05 11.92 5.63
C GLU A 47 12.76 10.98 4.45
N HIS A 48 11.48 10.79 4.11
CA HIS A 48 11.07 9.96 2.95
C HIS A 48 10.81 10.78 1.68
N PHE A 49 10.50 12.06 1.82
CA PHE A 49 10.24 12.95 0.68
C PHE A 49 11.00 14.27 0.85
N PRO A 50 12.34 14.26 0.71
CA PRO A 50 13.20 15.43 0.92
C PRO A 50 13.21 16.40 -0.26
N ASP A 51 12.74 15.96 -1.42
CA ASP A 51 12.93 16.68 -2.68
C ASP A 51 12.14 18.00 -2.69
N SER A 52 12.83 19.11 -2.99
CA SER A 52 12.20 20.36 -3.39
C SER A 52 11.98 20.36 -4.90
N VAL A 53 10.88 20.97 -5.35
CA VAL A 53 10.46 20.93 -6.75
C VAL A 53 9.96 22.29 -7.20
N SER A 54 10.19 22.60 -8.47
CA SER A 54 9.89 23.89 -9.09
C SER A 54 8.68 23.84 -10.02
N SER A 55 8.20 22.64 -10.37
CA SER A 55 7.01 22.42 -11.20
C SER A 55 6.17 21.23 -10.75
N ILE A 56 4.97 21.18 -11.32
CA ILE A 56 3.98 20.10 -11.18
C ILE A 56 4.56 18.76 -11.64
N GLU A 57 5.16 18.74 -12.83
CA GLU A 57 5.70 17.55 -13.47
C GLU A 57 6.93 17.04 -12.74
N GLU A 58 7.77 17.96 -12.25
CA GLU A 58 8.93 17.62 -11.43
C GLU A 58 8.48 16.97 -10.11
N MET A 59 7.45 17.52 -9.45
CA MET A 59 6.84 16.91 -8.26
C MET A 59 6.36 15.49 -8.54
N ALA A 60 5.55 15.31 -9.58
CA ALA A 60 5.00 14.00 -9.93
C ALA A 60 6.12 12.98 -10.20
N THR A 61 7.15 13.38 -10.95
CA THR A 61 8.29 12.53 -11.29
C THR A 61 9.10 12.14 -10.06
N LYS A 62 9.45 13.10 -9.19
CA LYS A 62 10.24 12.82 -7.98
C LYS A 62 9.47 11.92 -7.02
N VAL A 63 8.20 12.22 -6.77
CA VAL A 63 7.34 11.40 -5.91
C VAL A 63 7.20 9.99 -6.50
N PHE A 64 6.97 9.86 -7.81
CA PHE A 64 6.88 8.55 -8.45
C PHE A 64 8.15 7.73 -8.29
N VAL A 65 9.33 8.32 -8.55
CA VAL A 65 10.62 7.64 -8.38
C VAL A 65 10.78 7.15 -6.95
N ARG A 66 10.51 8.00 -5.94
CA ARG A 66 10.57 7.60 -4.53
C ARG A 66 9.63 6.42 -4.23
N VAL A 67 8.37 6.51 -4.66
CA VAL A 67 7.37 5.46 -4.43
C VAL A 67 7.76 4.14 -5.10
N ARG A 68 8.24 4.18 -6.34
CA ARG A 68 8.77 3.01 -7.05
C ARG A 68 9.95 2.39 -6.31
N ASP A 69 10.89 3.22 -5.87
CA ASP A 69 12.11 2.76 -5.22
C ASP A 69 11.83 2.17 -3.83
N TYR A 70 10.95 2.80 -3.05
CA TYR A 70 10.48 2.26 -1.76
C TYR A 70 9.70 0.95 -1.91
N ALA A 71 8.96 0.79 -3.01
CA ALA A 71 8.31 -0.46 -3.35
C ALA A 71 9.30 -1.54 -3.82
N GLY A 72 10.58 -1.22 -4.01
CA GLY A 72 11.60 -2.13 -4.55
C GLY A 72 11.45 -2.40 -6.04
N MET A 73 10.78 -1.54 -6.79
CA MET A 73 10.46 -1.77 -8.20
C MET A 73 11.42 -1.06 -9.17
N ASN A 74 12.68 -0.86 -8.78
CA ASN A 74 13.68 -0.13 -9.58
C ASN A 74 13.98 -0.80 -10.92
N ALA A 75 14.04 -2.13 -10.95
CA ALA A 75 14.30 -2.93 -12.15
C ALA A 75 13.07 -3.11 -13.05
N TRP A 76 11.89 -2.68 -12.60
CA TRP A 76 10.66 -2.83 -13.38
C TRP A 76 10.64 -1.85 -14.55
N PRO A 77 10.12 -2.28 -15.72
CA PRO A 77 10.07 -1.44 -16.90
C PRO A 77 8.89 -0.47 -16.85
N ILE A 78 8.86 0.40 -15.85
CA ILE A 78 7.76 1.32 -15.58
C ILE A 78 8.24 2.76 -15.77
N GLN A 79 7.47 3.53 -16.52
CA GLN A 79 7.73 4.94 -16.78
C GLN A 79 6.54 5.81 -16.40
N LEU A 80 6.80 6.93 -15.74
CA LEU A 80 5.78 7.97 -15.55
C LEU A 80 5.67 8.82 -16.82
N VAL A 81 4.44 9.00 -17.31
CA VAL A 81 4.13 9.87 -18.45
C VAL A 81 3.08 10.91 -18.06
N ALA A 82 3.06 12.04 -18.77
CA ALA A 82 2.03 13.06 -18.57
C ALA A 82 0.63 12.51 -18.93
N PRO A 83 -0.46 13.00 -18.32
CA PRO A 83 -1.81 12.48 -18.56
C PRO A 83 -2.22 12.47 -20.04
N GLN A 84 -1.78 13.47 -20.80
CA GLN A 84 -2.06 13.61 -22.23
C GLN A 84 -1.30 12.58 -23.09
N GLN A 85 -0.22 12.00 -22.55
CA GLN A 85 0.62 10.99 -23.21
C GLN A 85 0.19 9.57 -22.84
N LEU A 86 -0.66 9.38 -21.83
CA LEU A 86 -1.14 8.06 -21.45
C LEU A 86 -2.11 7.54 -22.52
N GLN A 87 -1.74 6.43 -23.15
CA GLN A 87 -2.55 5.73 -24.14
C GLN A 87 -2.88 4.32 -23.62
N PRO A 88 -4.00 3.71 -24.07
CA PRO A 88 -4.24 2.29 -23.83
C PRO A 88 -3.05 1.46 -24.28
N GLN A 89 -2.60 0.56 -23.42
CA GLN A 89 -1.44 -0.30 -23.68
C GLN A 89 -1.77 -1.73 -23.28
N VAL A 90 -1.20 -2.69 -24.01
CA VAL A 90 -1.19 -4.09 -23.59
C VAL A 90 -0.07 -4.25 -22.55
N PHE A 91 -0.32 -5.05 -21.51
CA PHE A 91 0.72 -5.34 -20.53
C PHE A 91 1.84 -6.14 -21.20
N PRO A 92 3.10 -5.65 -21.20
CA PRO A 92 4.20 -6.37 -21.83
C PRO A 92 4.52 -7.65 -21.06
N HIS A 93 4.90 -8.70 -21.77
CA HIS A 93 5.49 -9.87 -21.14
C HIS A 93 6.97 -9.60 -20.85
N PHE A 94 7.40 -9.92 -19.63
CA PHE A 94 8.78 -9.90 -19.16
C PHE A 94 8.88 -10.84 -17.96
N GLU A 95 10.09 -11.26 -17.62
CA GLU A 95 10.35 -12.20 -16.52
C GLU A 95 11.56 -11.74 -15.70
N PHE A 96 11.46 -11.93 -14.40
CA PHE A 96 12.58 -11.80 -13.48
C PHE A 96 13.24 -13.16 -13.24
N ALA A 97 14.46 -13.13 -12.72
CA ALA A 97 15.10 -14.31 -12.13
C ALA A 97 14.36 -14.73 -10.85
N GLU A 98 15.03 -14.77 -9.70
CA GLU A 98 14.43 -15.24 -8.45
C GLU A 98 13.62 -14.15 -7.73
N HIS A 99 14.08 -12.90 -7.77
CA HIS A 99 13.47 -11.79 -7.04
C HIS A 99 12.79 -10.78 -7.96
N ILE A 100 11.56 -10.41 -7.61
CA ILE A 100 10.78 -9.39 -8.33
C ILE A 100 10.86 -8.01 -7.66
N ARG A 101 11.49 -7.89 -6.49
CA ARG A 101 11.70 -6.60 -5.81
C ARG A 101 13.13 -6.45 -5.27
N GLY A 102 13.55 -5.21 -5.09
CA GLY A 102 14.83 -4.84 -4.53
C GLY A 102 16.01 -4.89 -5.51
N GLU A 103 17.21 -4.67 -4.98
CA GLU A 103 18.44 -4.59 -5.77
C GLU A 103 18.82 -5.91 -6.45
N GLN A 104 18.34 -7.04 -5.92
CA GLN A 104 18.54 -8.37 -6.50
C GLN A 104 17.57 -8.67 -7.65
N SER A 105 16.62 -7.77 -7.92
CA SER A 105 15.66 -7.96 -9.00
C SER A 105 16.34 -7.74 -10.36
N GLN A 106 16.38 -8.80 -11.17
CA GLN A 106 17.01 -8.79 -12.48
C GLN A 106 16.05 -9.34 -13.53
N LEU A 107 15.81 -8.57 -14.59
CA LEU A 107 15.08 -9.03 -15.77
C LEU A 107 15.93 -10.04 -16.55
N ILE A 108 15.38 -11.22 -16.79
CA ILE A 108 15.96 -12.27 -17.64
C ILE A 108 15.29 -12.32 -19.01
N VAL A 109 14.03 -11.89 -19.08
CA VAL A 109 13.32 -11.64 -20.33
C VAL A 109 12.96 -10.15 -20.35
N PRO A 110 13.56 -9.35 -21.26
CA PRO A 110 13.24 -7.93 -21.35
C PRO A 110 11.84 -7.72 -21.94
N PRO A 111 11.15 -6.63 -21.56
CA PRO A 111 9.83 -6.32 -22.08
C PRO A 111 9.90 -5.81 -23.53
N SER A 112 8.79 -5.95 -24.28
CA SER A 112 8.64 -5.34 -25.61
C SER A 112 8.53 -3.81 -25.56
N HIS A 113 8.03 -3.25 -24.47
CA HIS A 113 7.84 -1.81 -24.23
C HIS A 113 7.70 -1.53 -22.73
N THR A 114 7.79 -0.27 -22.32
CA THR A 114 7.58 0.14 -20.93
C THR A 114 6.10 0.18 -20.55
N ILE A 115 5.79 -0.13 -19.30
CA ILE A 115 4.49 0.12 -18.68
C ILE A 115 4.40 1.60 -18.35
N ASN A 116 3.56 2.32 -19.08
CA ASN A 116 3.34 3.74 -18.85
C ASN A 116 2.30 3.94 -17.74
N ILE A 117 2.69 4.63 -16.66
CA ILE A 117 1.79 5.07 -15.59
C ILE A 117 1.65 6.58 -15.69
N SER A 118 0.49 7.11 -15.32
CA SER A 118 0.30 8.55 -15.20
C SER A 118 -0.18 8.94 -13.80
N PHE A 119 -0.39 10.23 -13.60
CA PHE A 119 -0.81 10.82 -12.35
C PHE A 119 -2.03 11.71 -12.56
N ASN A 120 -2.75 12.03 -11.49
CA ASN A 120 -3.81 13.02 -11.54
C ASN A 120 -3.23 14.41 -11.21
N PRO A 121 -3.22 15.39 -12.13
CA PRO A 121 -2.66 16.72 -11.86
C PRO A 121 -3.35 17.44 -10.68
N ASN A 122 -4.59 17.09 -10.37
CA ASN A 122 -5.32 17.66 -9.22
C ASN A 122 -4.72 17.25 -7.87
N GLN A 123 -3.94 16.17 -7.81
CA GLN A 123 -3.35 15.63 -6.58
C GLN A 123 -2.03 16.28 -6.16
N ILE A 124 -1.50 17.21 -6.94
CA ILE A 124 -0.15 17.74 -6.70
C ILE A 124 -0.08 18.53 -5.39
N ASN A 125 -1.14 19.26 -5.07
CA ASN A 125 -1.26 19.95 -3.78
C ASN A 125 -1.74 19.01 -2.65
N GLN A 126 -1.86 17.71 -2.92
CA GLN A 126 -2.25 16.66 -1.98
C GLN A 126 -1.22 15.52 -2.06
N PRO A 127 0.03 15.75 -1.61
CA PRO A 127 1.14 14.83 -1.86
C PRO A 127 0.91 13.42 -1.29
N GLN A 128 0.14 13.27 -0.21
CA GLN A 128 -0.21 11.95 0.31
C GLN A 128 -1.14 11.18 -0.66
N ASP A 129 -2.13 11.85 -1.28
CA ASP A 129 -3.02 11.24 -2.28
C ASP A 129 -2.25 10.82 -3.53
N LEU A 130 -1.29 11.65 -3.97
CA LEU A 130 -0.40 11.33 -5.08
C LEU A 130 0.44 10.08 -4.78
N VAL A 131 1.09 10.04 -3.61
CA VAL A 131 1.86 8.86 -3.15
C VAL A 131 0.98 7.62 -3.10
N ALA A 132 -0.21 7.73 -2.50
CA ALA A 132 -1.10 6.60 -2.32
C ALA A 132 -1.68 6.08 -3.65
N SER A 133 -1.88 6.97 -4.64
CA SER A 133 -2.31 6.61 -5.99
C SER A 133 -1.21 5.88 -6.76
N PHE A 134 0.03 6.34 -6.67
CA PHE A 134 1.17 5.61 -7.24
C PHE A 134 1.35 4.25 -6.58
N ALA A 135 1.29 4.17 -5.25
CA ALA A 135 1.43 2.91 -4.53
C ALA A 135 0.37 1.87 -4.97
N GLY A 136 -0.90 2.29 -5.08
CA GLY A 136 -1.98 1.43 -5.59
C GLY A 136 -1.80 1.01 -7.05
N THR A 137 -1.27 1.91 -7.89
CA THR A 137 -0.98 1.57 -9.31
C THR A 137 0.16 0.56 -9.42
N LEU A 138 1.24 0.76 -8.66
CA LEU A 138 2.37 -0.19 -8.61
C LEU A 138 1.93 -1.56 -8.07
N ALA A 139 1.09 -1.58 -7.04
CA ALA A 139 0.47 -2.80 -6.55
C ALA A 139 -0.37 -3.49 -7.64
N THR A 140 -1.16 -2.75 -8.41
CA THR A 140 -1.92 -3.30 -9.54
C THR A 140 -1.02 -3.91 -10.61
N VAL A 141 0.10 -3.24 -10.92
CA VAL A 141 1.11 -3.75 -11.87
C VAL A 141 1.73 -5.06 -11.38
N LEU A 142 2.09 -5.13 -10.09
CA LEU A 142 2.60 -6.35 -9.47
C LEU A 142 1.60 -7.50 -9.59
N ILE A 143 0.34 -7.27 -9.22
CA ILE A 143 -0.72 -8.29 -9.26
C ILE A 143 -0.91 -8.81 -10.68
N HIS A 144 -0.92 -7.91 -11.66
CA HIS A 144 -1.08 -8.30 -13.05
C HIS A 144 0.09 -9.15 -13.56
N HIS A 145 1.33 -8.79 -13.21
CA HIS A 145 2.52 -9.54 -13.59
C HIS A 145 2.56 -10.93 -12.95
N VAL A 146 2.28 -11.02 -11.65
CA VAL A 146 2.27 -12.30 -10.91
C VAL A 146 1.14 -13.22 -11.39
N GLY A 147 0.00 -12.66 -11.79
CA GLY A 147 -1.09 -13.42 -12.42
C GLY A 147 -1.87 -14.35 -11.48
N VAL A 148 -1.61 -14.29 -10.16
CA VAL A 148 -2.32 -15.06 -9.13
C VAL A 148 -3.44 -14.22 -8.53
N LEU A 149 -4.66 -14.75 -8.53
CA LEU A 149 -5.83 -14.05 -7.98
C LEU A 149 -5.75 -13.96 -6.45
N PRO A 150 -6.24 -12.84 -5.86
CA PRO A 150 -6.32 -12.71 -4.41
C PRO A 150 -7.44 -13.58 -3.81
N PRO A 151 -7.49 -13.73 -2.47
CA PRO A 151 -8.63 -14.32 -1.79
C PRO A 151 -9.95 -13.63 -2.21
N GLY A 152 -10.95 -14.44 -2.57
CA GLY A 152 -12.23 -13.95 -3.12
C GLY A 152 -12.25 -13.77 -4.63
N GLY A 153 -11.12 -13.91 -5.33
CA GLY A 153 -11.05 -13.94 -6.79
C GLY A 153 -11.00 -12.57 -7.47
N LYS A 154 -11.38 -12.54 -8.75
CA LYS A 154 -11.21 -11.37 -9.63
C LYS A 154 -11.92 -10.11 -9.14
N ASP A 155 -13.08 -10.26 -8.52
CA ASP A 155 -13.91 -9.13 -8.06
C ASP A 155 -13.24 -8.36 -6.90
N TYR A 156 -12.25 -8.97 -6.24
CA TYR A 156 -11.49 -8.38 -5.14
C TYR A 156 -10.14 -7.79 -5.56
N LEU A 157 -9.79 -7.83 -6.85
CA LEU A 157 -8.54 -7.25 -7.36
C LEU A 157 -8.34 -5.78 -6.95
N PRO A 158 -9.34 -4.88 -7.01
CA PRO A 158 -9.16 -3.50 -6.59
C PRO A 158 -8.82 -3.35 -5.11
N GLN A 159 -9.48 -4.11 -4.23
CA GLN A 159 -9.26 -4.11 -2.79
C GLN A 159 -7.93 -4.76 -2.42
N ALA A 160 -7.54 -5.82 -3.13
CA ALA A 160 -6.25 -6.47 -2.97
C ALA A 160 -5.10 -5.55 -3.39
N ALA A 161 -5.28 -4.71 -4.42
CA ALA A 161 -4.28 -3.69 -4.79
C ALA A 161 -4.08 -2.66 -3.67
N ASP A 162 -5.15 -2.19 -3.04
CA ASP A 162 -5.05 -1.30 -1.87
C ASP A 162 -4.36 -1.99 -0.68
N ALA A 163 -4.70 -3.26 -0.41
CA ALA A 163 -4.06 -4.05 0.65
C ALA A 163 -2.57 -4.29 0.37
N LEU A 164 -2.23 -4.62 -0.88
CA LEU A 164 -0.86 -4.83 -1.32
C LEU A 164 -0.06 -3.51 -1.24
N ALA A 165 -0.64 -2.37 -1.59
CA ALA A 165 0.01 -1.07 -1.40
C ALA A 165 0.34 -0.79 0.09
N CYS A 166 -0.49 -1.24 1.04
CA CYS A 166 -0.13 -1.22 2.46
C CYS A 166 1.05 -2.16 2.77
N PHE A 167 1.06 -3.37 2.20
CA PHE A 167 2.17 -4.33 2.31
C PHE A 167 3.48 -3.81 1.72
N LEU A 168 3.43 -3.00 0.66
CA LEU A 168 4.59 -2.29 0.10
C LEU A 168 5.13 -1.16 1.01
N GLY A 169 4.48 -0.90 2.15
CA GLY A 169 4.95 0.08 3.15
C GLY A 169 4.17 1.39 3.20
N PHE A 170 3.17 1.59 2.33
CA PHE A 170 2.48 2.88 2.19
C PHE A 170 1.24 3.04 3.07
N GLY A 171 1.04 2.15 4.06
CA GLY A 171 -0.20 2.08 4.85
C GLY A 171 -0.64 3.38 5.52
N VAL A 172 0.30 4.27 5.90
CA VAL A 172 -0.01 5.61 6.44
C VAL A 172 -0.72 6.47 5.40
N MET A 173 -0.13 6.59 4.20
CA MET A 173 -0.71 7.38 3.10
C MET A 173 -2.02 6.76 2.64
N MET A 174 -2.06 5.42 2.51
CA MET A 174 -3.27 4.70 2.13
C MET A 174 -4.41 5.01 3.10
N SER A 175 -4.15 4.97 4.41
CA SER A 175 -5.15 5.22 5.46
C SER A 175 -5.60 6.69 5.51
N ASN A 176 -4.64 7.62 5.41
CA ASN A 176 -4.92 9.05 5.51
C ASN A 176 -5.71 9.60 4.31
N THR A 177 -5.75 8.88 3.19
CA THR A 177 -6.32 9.37 1.92
C THR A 177 -7.62 8.68 1.53
N VAL A 178 -8.14 7.73 2.31
CA VAL A 178 -9.45 7.12 2.05
C VAL A 178 -10.57 8.15 2.11
N TYR A 179 -10.51 9.06 3.09
CA TYR A 179 -11.46 10.16 3.24
C TYR A 179 -10.75 11.49 3.44
N GLN A 180 -11.03 12.43 2.52
CA GLN A 180 -10.58 13.82 2.59
C GLN A 180 -11.76 14.70 3.03
N PHE A 181 -11.66 15.26 4.24
CA PHE A 181 -12.68 16.16 4.80
C PHE A 181 -12.72 17.48 4.04
N LYS A 182 -13.93 18.03 3.85
CA LYS A 182 -14.13 19.39 3.33
C LYS A 182 -13.70 20.42 4.40
N GLY A 183 -12.45 20.86 4.36
CA GLY A 183 -11.93 21.88 5.30
C GLY A 183 -12.69 23.22 5.22
N GLY A 184 -12.52 24.07 6.25
CA GLY A 184 -13.33 25.26 6.53
C GLY A 184 -13.28 26.41 5.51
N CYS A 185 -12.37 26.38 4.55
CA CYS A 185 -12.43 27.23 3.37
C CYS A 185 -13.00 26.41 2.21
N GLY A 186 -14.30 26.56 1.94
CA GLY A 186 -15.02 25.77 0.93
C GLY A 186 -14.44 25.87 -0.50
N SER A 187 -13.59 26.87 -0.79
CA SER A 187 -12.90 27.04 -2.07
C SER A 187 -11.59 26.25 -2.19
N CYS A 188 -11.04 25.69 -1.11
CA CYS A 188 -9.81 24.90 -1.13
C CYS A 188 -10.06 23.39 -1.30
N TYR A 189 -11.31 22.95 -1.22
CA TYR A 189 -11.66 21.55 -1.41
C TYR A 189 -11.75 21.22 -2.90
N ASN A 190 -10.88 20.32 -3.37
CA ASN A 190 -10.93 19.79 -4.72
C ASN A 190 -11.33 18.31 -4.71
N PRO A 191 -12.59 17.94 -5.00
CA PRO A 191 -13.01 16.54 -5.02
C PRO A 191 -12.31 15.73 -6.11
N TYR A 192 -11.86 16.38 -7.19
CA TYR A 192 -11.14 15.72 -8.28
C TYR A 192 -9.73 15.29 -7.89
N ALA A 193 -9.21 15.73 -6.74
CA ALA A 193 -7.93 15.29 -6.21
C ALA A 193 -8.05 14.02 -5.35
N ASN A 194 -9.25 13.64 -4.91
CA ASN A 194 -9.42 12.49 -4.03
C ASN A 194 -9.03 11.21 -4.78
N ARG A 195 -8.29 10.33 -4.10
CA ARG A 195 -8.07 8.98 -4.60
C ARG A 195 -9.37 8.18 -4.54
N GLU A 196 -9.61 7.34 -5.54
CA GLU A 196 -10.63 6.29 -5.48
C GLU A 196 -10.18 5.11 -4.61
N ALA A 197 -10.25 5.25 -3.29
CA ALA A 197 -9.99 4.14 -2.38
C ALA A 197 -11.00 2.99 -2.59
N LYS A 198 -10.50 1.75 -2.61
CA LYS A 198 -11.29 0.52 -2.80
C LYS A 198 -11.46 -0.22 -1.47
N LEU A 199 -10.51 -0.09 -0.54
CA LEU A 199 -10.72 -0.41 0.86
C LEU A 199 -11.38 0.76 1.61
N SER A 200 -12.23 0.44 2.59
CA SER A 200 -12.73 1.44 3.53
C SER A 200 -11.61 1.92 4.46
N GLU A 201 -11.86 3.02 5.18
CA GLU A 201 -10.88 3.61 6.09
C GLU A 201 -10.49 2.61 7.19
N THR A 202 -11.46 1.92 7.76
CA THR A 202 -11.24 0.89 8.80
C THR A 202 -10.47 -0.32 8.27
N HIS A 203 -10.78 -0.80 7.05
CA HIS A 203 -10.04 -1.92 6.44
C HIS A 203 -8.58 -1.53 6.17
N THR A 204 -8.36 -0.34 5.64
CA THR A 204 -7.01 0.17 5.35
C THR A 204 -6.19 0.35 6.63
N VAL A 205 -6.80 0.89 7.69
CA VAL A 205 -6.14 1.03 9.00
C VAL A 205 -5.82 -0.33 9.61
N PHE A 206 -6.72 -1.32 9.50
CA PHE A 206 -6.45 -2.68 9.97
C PHE A 206 -5.28 -3.29 9.20
N MET A 207 -5.26 -3.19 7.87
CA MET A 207 -4.15 -3.68 7.04
C MET A 207 -2.84 -2.97 7.39
N HIS A 208 -2.85 -1.65 7.58
CA HIS A 208 -1.66 -0.92 8.01
C HIS A 208 -1.18 -1.36 9.41
N ALA A 209 -2.10 -1.59 10.36
CA ALA A 209 -1.76 -2.11 11.68
C ALA A 209 -1.15 -3.52 11.62
N LEU A 210 -1.60 -4.35 10.69
CA LEU A 210 -1.06 -5.69 10.43
C LEU A 210 0.37 -5.61 9.92
N ILE A 211 0.62 -4.77 8.91
CA ILE A 211 1.97 -4.53 8.40
C ILE A 211 2.88 -3.94 9.49
N SER A 212 2.41 -2.95 10.26
CA SER A 212 3.16 -2.39 11.39
C SER A 212 3.50 -3.44 12.45
N TYR A 213 2.60 -4.38 12.73
CA TYR A 213 2.88 -5.48 13.65
C TYR A 213 4.05 -6.35 13.13
N PHE A 214 3.97 -6.84 11.89
CA PHE A 214 5.02 -7.67 11.30
C PHE A 214 6.34 -6.94 11.05
N LYS A 215 6.31 -5.61 10.91
CA LYS A 215 7.50 -4.76 10.78
C LYS A 215 8.04 -4.24 12.11
N ASN A 216 7.49 -4.69 13.24
CA ASN A 216 7.82 -4.21 14.60
C ASN A 216 7.83 -2.66 14.72
N ASP A 217 6.89 -2.01 14.05
CA ASP A 217 6.80 -0.57 13.99
C ASP A 217 5.90 0.02 15.08
N SER A 218 6.44 1.02 15.75
CA SER A 218 5.77 1.77 16.82
C SER A 218 5.55 3.25 16.47
N VAL A 219 6.09 3.70 15.32
CA VAL A 219 6.21 5.11 14.96
C VAL A 219 5.05 5.56 14.07
N SER A 220 4.69 4.76 13.06
CA SER A 220 3.75 5.17 11.99
C SER A 220 2.40 5.69 12.48
N LYS A 221 1.89 5.15 13.59
CA LYS A 221 0.65 5.60 14.25
C LYS A 221 0.60 7.11 14.46
N LYS A 222 1.72 7.76 14.78
CA LYS A 222 1.76 9.22 15.03
C LYS A 222 1.47 10.03 13.76
N HIS A 223 1.71 9.45 12.59
CA HIS A 223 1.48 10.05 11.27
C HIS A 223 0.08 9.76 10.71
N LEU A 224 -0.72 8.91 11.36
CA LEU A 224 -2.12 8.76 11.03
C LEU A 224 -2.93 9.99 11.45
N LYS A 225 -3.96 10.32 10.66
CA LYS A 225 -4.99 11.31 11.02
C LYS A 225 -5.54 10.99 12.42
N PRO A 226 -5.80 11.99 13.29
CA PRO A 226 -6.11 11.76 14.70
C PRO A 226 -7.25 10.75 14.96
N HIS A 227 -8.31 10.77 14.15
CA HIS A 227 -9.47 9.88 14.30
C HIS A 227 -9.18 8.41 13.97
N LEU A 228 -8.09 8.12 13.25
CA LEU A 228 -7.66 6.76 12.89
C LEU A 228 -6.84 6.09 13.99
N ARG A 229 -6.22 6.89 14.87
CA ARG A 229 -5.23 6.39 15.84
C ARG A 229 -5.84 5.42 16.86
N SER A 230 -7.11 5.61 17.21
CA SER A 230 -7.85 4.70 18.11
C SER A 230 -8.14 3.36 17.43
N GLN A 231 -8.57 3.40 16.16
CA GLN A 231 -8.80 2.21 15.33
C GLN A 231 -7.51 1.41 15.16
N PHE A 232 -6.39 2.08 14.83
CA PHE A 232 -5.08 1.44 14.70
C PHE A 232 -4.64 0.70 15.97
N LYS A 233 -4.76 1.35 17.15
CA LYS A 233 -4.41 0.71 18.44
C LYS A 233 -5.26 -0.52 18.71
N LYS A 234 -6.56 -0.44 18.40
CA LYS A 234 -7.49 -1.55 18.57
C LYS A 234 -7.13 -2.71 17.62
N ALA A 235 -6.87 -2.40 16.35
CA ALA A 235 -6.40 -3.37 15.36
C ALA A 235 -5.12 -4.07 15.83
N GLN A 236 -4.09 -3.34 16.28
CA GLN A 236 -2.84 -3.95 16.76
C GLN A 236 -3.06 -4.92 17.94
N LYS A 237 -3.98 -4.60 18.86
CA LYS A 237 -4.34 -5.51 19.96
C LYS A 237 -5.03 -6.78 19.45
N GLU A 238 -5.97 -6.64 18.52
CA GLU A 238 -6.69 -7.77 17.91
C GLU A 238 -5.73 -8.65 17.08
N ILE A 239 -4.86 -8.05 16.28
CA ILE A 239 -3.85 -8.73 15.46
C ILE A 239 -2.87 -9.50 16.33
N LYS A 240 -2.35 -8.88 17.40
CA LYS A 240 -1.45 -9.56 18.35
C LYS A 240 -2.11 -10.81 18.93
N ALA A 241 -3.36 -10.68 19.40
CA ALA A 241 -4.10 -11.83 19.93
C ALA A 241 -4.39 -12.88 18.85
N LEU A 242 -4.66 -12.48 17.60
CA LEU A 242 -4.88 -13.41 16.49
C LEU A 242 -3.60 -14.20 16.19
N VAL A 243 -2.46 -13.53 16.05
CA VAL A 243 -1.17 -14.17 15.73
C VAL A 243 -0.73 -15.11 16.85
N GLU A 244 -0.84 -14.69 18.13
CA GLU A 244 -0.49 -15.52 19.30
C GLU A 244 -1.31 -16.81 19.40
N ASN A 245 -2.54 -16.81 18.87
CA ASN A 245 -3.43 -17.98 18.88
C ASN A 245 -3.50 -18.70 17.52
N SER A 246 -2.72 -18.26 16.53
CA SER A 246 -2.76 -18.81 15.19
C SER A 246 -1.90 -20.05 15.06
N ALA A 247 -2.39 -21.05 14.31
CA ALA A 247 -1.60 -22.19 13.86
C ALA A 247 -1.03 -22.00 12.44
N ASN A 248 -1.25 -20.82 11.83
CA ASN A 248 -0.78 -20.55 10.48
C ASN A 248 0.76 -20.39 10.46
N PRO A 249 1.50 -21.24 9.72
CA PRO A 249 2.96 -21.24 9.75
C PRO A 249 3.57 -19.94 9.21
N LEU A 250 2.94 -19.27 8.24
CA LEU A 250 3.44 -18.00 7.72
C LEU A 250 3.28 -16.87 8.74
N LEU A 251 2.13 -16.79 9.41
CA LEU A 251 1.94 -15.81 10.48
C LEU A 251 2.94 -16.00 11.62
N LEU A 252 3.28 -17.25 11.97
CA LEU A 252 4.27 -17.56 13.00
C LEU A 252 5.71 -17.29 12.52
N ALA A 253 6.04 -17.63 11.28
CA ALA A 253 7.38 -17.47 10.72
C ALA A 253 7.80 -15.99 10.58
N TYR A 254 6.85 -15.11 10.30
CA TYR A 254 7.11 -13.69 10.12
C TYR A 254 6.81 -12.85 11.37
N ALA A 255 6.19 -13.43 12.40
CA ALA A 255 5.88 -12.70 13.63
C ALA A 255 7.16 -12.09 14.23
N PRO A 256 7.11 -10.83 14.72
CA PRO A 256 8.26 -10.23 15.38
C PRO A 256 8.58 -11.01 16.66
N THR A 257 9.86 -11.33 16.85
CA THR A 257 10.40 -11.95 18.07
C THR A 257 10.44 -10.98 19.24
#